data_AF-A0A2G5CTF4-F1
#
_entry.id   AF-A0A2G5CTF4-F1
#
_cell.length_a   1.000
_cell.length_b   1.000
_cell.length_c   1.000
_cell.angle_alpha   90.00
_cell.angle_beta   90.00
_cell.angle_gamma   90.00
#
_symmetry.space_group_name_H-M   'P 1'
#
loop_
_entity.id
_entity.type
_entity.pdbx_description
1 polymer ?
#
loop_
_entity_poly.entity_id
_entity_poly.type
_entity_poly.pdbx_seq_one_letter_code
_entity_poly.pdbx_strand_id
1 'polypeptide(L)' 'MKKIAVIMVLLFLLSSHMETVKPDASDCLDACQTGCAVQYMKKPRKMQQCDAACVIKCRPSASVLGGH' A
#
# COMPACT_ATOMS: atom_id res chain seq x y z
N MET A 1 -0.53 -18.82 33.49
CA MET A 1 -1.71 -18.45 32.67
C MET A 1 -2.17 -17.00 32.86
N LYS A 2 -2.46 -16.56 34.09
CA LYS A 2 -3.02 -15.21 34.35
C LYS A 2 -2.16 -14.05 33.84
N LYS A 3 -0.83 -14.12 34.03
CA LYS A 3 0.12 -13.12 33.52
C LYS A 3 0.20 -13.08 31.98
N ILE A 4 0.05 -14.24 31.34
CA ILE A 4 0.10 -14.38 29.87
C ILE A 4 -1.15 -13.74 29.25
N ALA A 5 -2.32 -13.96 29.85
CA ALA A 5 -3.57 -13.33 29.41
C ALA A 5 -3.50 -11.80 29.50
N VAL A 6 -2.93 -11.26 30.59
CA VAL A 6 -2.73 -9.81 30.76
C VAL A 6 -1.82 -9.24 29.67
N ILE A 7 -0.70 -9.92 29.37
CA ILE A 7 0.23 -9.50 28.31
C ILE A 7 -0.46 -9.51 26.94
N MET A 8 -1.25 -10.55 26.64
CA MET A 8 -1.97 -10.64 25.36
C MET A 8 -3.00 -9.51 25.21
N VAL A 9 -3.76 -9.23 26.26
CA VAL A 9 -4.73 -8.11 26.25
C VAL A 9 -4.01 -6.77 26.07
N LEU A 10 -2.89 -6.57 26.74
CA LEU A 10 -2.10 -5.35 26.61
C LEU A 10 -1.58 -5.16 25.17
N LEU A 11 -1.07 -6.22 24.54
CA LEU A 11 -0.63 -6.19 23.15
C LEU A 11 -1.78 -5.89 22.17
N PHE A 12 -2.97 -6.44 22.42
CA PHE A 12 -4.16 -6.20 21.59
C PHE A 12 -4.62 -4.74 21.68
N LEU A 13 -4.61 -4.16 22.88
CA LEU A 13 -4.96 -2.75 23.10
C LEU A 13 -3.95 -1.79 22.45
N LEU A 14 -2.66 -2.15 22.45
CA LEU A 14 -1.61 -1.38 21.79
C LEU A 14 -1.72 -1.43 20.26
N SER A 15 -2.20 -2.54 19.70
CA SER A 15 -2.35 -2.70 18.23
C SER A 15 -3.70 -2.17 17.71
N SER A 16 -4.75 -2.11 18.54
CA SER A 16 -6.05 -1.53 18.14
C SER A 16 -6.01 -0.02 17.89
N HIS A 17 -4.97 0.67 18.38
CA HIS A 17 -4.74 2.10 18.13
C HIS A 17 -3.88 2.37 16.90
N MET A 18 -3.60 1.37 16.06
CA MET A 18 -3.07 1.64 14.73
C MET A 18 -4.16 2.30 13.89
N GLU A 19 -4.12 3.63 13.84
CA GLU A 19 -4.80 4.38 12.79
C GLU A 19 -4.27 3.85 11.45
N THR A 20 -5.14 3.18 10.70
CA THR A 20 -4.85 2.86 9.30
C THR A 20 -4.65 4.19 8.58
N VAL A 21 -3.40 4.50 8.26
CA VAL A 21 -3.09 5.60 7.34
C VAL A 21 -3.81 5.29 6.02
N LYS A 22 -4.70 6.18 5.60
CA LYS A 22 -5.30 6.08 4.27
C LYS A 22 -4.13 6.11 3.29
N PRO A 23 -3.92 5.07 2.47
CA PRO A 23 -2.85 5.08 1.50
C PRO A 23 -3.07 6.25 0.56
N ASP A 24 -2.11 7.17 0.50
CA ASP A 24 -2.20 8.30 -0.42
C ASP A 24 -1.97 7.81 -1.86
N ALA A 25 -2.39 8.59 -2.86
CA ALA A 25 -2.14 8.27 -4.26
C ALA A 25 -0.63 8.18 -4.57
N SER A 26 0.19 8.93 -3.82
CA SER A 26 1.65 8.81 -3.86
C SER A 26 2.15 7.48 -3.32
N ASP A 27 1.56 6.96 -2.24
CA ASP A 27 1.92 5.65 -1.67
C ASP A 27 1.57 4.51 -2.63
N CYS A 28 0.44 4.63 -3.33
CA CYS A 28 0.07 3.69 -4.39
C CYS A 28 1.10 3.70 -5.53
N LEU A 29 1.48 4.89 -6.02
CA LEU A 29 2.40 5.01 -7.15
C LEU A 29 3.78 4.45 -6.81
N ASP A 30 4.33 4.81 -5.66
CA ASP A 30 5.65 4.36 -5.20
C ASP A 30 5.69 2.84 -4.99
N ALA A 31 4.69 2.28 -4.31
CA ALA A 31 4.59 0.84 -4.11
C ALA A 31 4.47 0.08 -5.44
N CYS A 32 3.71 0.63 -6.40
CA CYS A 32 3.52 0.04 -7.72
C CYS A 32 4.83 0.06 -8.53
N GLN A 33 5.52 1.20 -8.58
CA GLN A 33 6.81 1.33 -9.27
C GLN A 33 7.89 0.45 -8.65
N THR A 34 7.93 0.35 -7.32
CA THR A 34 8.82 -0.58 -6.60
C THR A 34 8.57 -2.03 -7.02
N GLY A 35 7.30 -2.43 -7.13
CA GLY A 35 6.92 -3.73 -7.66
C GLY A 35 7.39 -3.95 -9.11
N CYS A 36 7.20 -2.96 -9.97
CA CYS A 36 7.67 -2.99 -11.36
C CYS A 36 9.20 -3.16 -11.46
N ALA A 37 9.94 -2.42 -10.64
CA ALA A 37 11.40 -2.50 -10.57
C ALA A 37 11.82 -3.93 -10.19
N VAL A 38 11.31 -4.47 -9.09
CA VAL A 38 11.66 -5.84 -8.62
C VAL A 38 11.28 -6.91 -9.64
N GLN A 39 10.08 -6.83 -10.22
CA GLN A 39 9.55 -7.86 -11.12
C GLN A 39 10.20 -7.83 -12.51
N TYR A 40 10.59 -6.65 -13.00
CA TYR A 40 11.06 -6.45 -14.37
C TYR A 40 12.50 -5.93 -14.46
N MET A 41 13.34 -6.11 -13.43
CA MET A 41 14.76 -5.69 -13.41
C MET A 41 15.55 -6.05 -14.68
N LYS A 42 15.27 -7.22 -15.29
CA LYS A 42 15.97 -7.71 -16.49
C LYS A 42 15.25 -7.40 -17.80
N LYS A 43 14.13 -6.67 -17.77
CA LYS A 43 13.24 -6.42 -18.92
C LYS A 43 12.82 -4.94 -18.94
N PRO A 44 13.69 -4.03 -19.42
CA PRO A 44 13.47 -2.58 -19.32
C PRO A 44 12.19 -2.13 -20.05
N ARG A 45 11.84 -2.74 -21.18
CA ARG A 45 10.56 -2.46 -21.87
C ARG A 45 9.33 -2.81 -21.04
N LYS A 46 9.37 -3.91 -20.28
CA LYS A 46 8.24 -4.31 -19.42
C LYS A 46 8.15 -3.44 -18.16
N MET A 47 9.30 -3.03 -17.63
CA MET A 47 9.37 -2.08 -16.52
C MET A 47 8.69 -0.75 -16.91
N GLN A 48 9.06 -0.17 -18.05
CA GLN A 48 8.44 1.07 -18.55
C GLN A 48 6.93 0.96 -18.77
N GLN A 49 6.45 -0.18 -19.30
CA GLN A 49 5.02 -0.43 -19.48
C GLN A 49 4.29 -0.57 -18.13
N CYS A 50 4.92 -1.23 -17.17
CA CYS A 50 4.41 -1.37 -15.81
C CYS A 50 4.33 0.00 -15.12
N ASP A 51 5.37 0.82 -15.22
CA ASP A 51 5.40 2.18 -14.66
C ASP A 51 4.29 3.07 -15.26
N ALA A 52 4.06 2.99 -16.57
CA ALA A 52 2.97 3.71 -17.22
C ALA A 52 1.58 3.25 -16.72
N ALA A 53 1.40 1.95 -16.47
CA ALA A 53 0.17 1.41 -15.89
C ALA A 53 -0.04 1.85 -14.43
N CYS A 54 1.04 1.99 -13.65
CA CYS A 54 0.97 2.50 -12.28
C CYS A 54 0.39 3.92 -12.21
N VAL A 55 0.77 4.80 -13.15
CA VAL A 55 0.22 6.17 -13.22
C VAL A 55 -1.30 6.14 -13.44
N ILE A 56 -1.79 5.31 -14.36
CA ILE A 56 -3.23 5.20 -14.65
C ILE A 56 -3.98 4.62 -13.44
N LYS A 57 -3.41 3.59 -12.81
CA LYS A 57 -4.03 2.86 -11.69
C LYS A 57 -4.08 3.71 -10.41
N CYS A 58 -3.00 4.40 -10.09
CA CYS A 58 -2.85 5.14 -8.83
C CYS A 58 -3.26 6.60 -8.94
N ARG A 59 -3.33 7.16 -10.15
CA ARG A 59 -3.90 8.48 -10.42
C ARG A 59 -5.08 8.34 -11.37
N PRO A 60 -6.22 7.76 -10.90
CA PRO A 60 -7.42 7.79 -11.69
C PRO A 60 -7.76 9.26 -11.96
N SER A 61 -7.95 9.61 -13.23
CA SER A 61 -8.58 10.88 -13.59
C SER A 61 -9.80 11.07 -12.69
N ALA A 62 -9.95 12.26 -12.10
CA ALA A 62 -10.91 12.61 -11.06
C ALA A 62 -12.41 12.41 -11.43
N SER A 63 -12.71 11.65 -12.48
CA SER A 63 -14.02 11.33 -12.99
C SER A 63 -14.62 10.00 -12.49
N VAL A 64 -13.96 9.23 -11.61
CA VAL A 64 -14.50 7.92 -11.16
C VAL A 64 -14.74 7.76 -9.64
N LEU A 65 -14.19 8.57 -8.74
CA LEU A 65 -14.56 8.48 -7.31
C LEU A 65 -14.77 9.86 -6.68
N GLY A 66 -16.02 10.33 -6.73
CA GLY A 66 -16.58 11.04 -5.60
C GLY A 66 -16.88 10.06 -4.46
N GLY A 67 -16.74 10.54 -3.23
CA GLY A 67 -17.54 10.09 -2.09
C GLY A 67 -16.94 9.03 -1.17
N HIS A 68 -16.66 9.47 0.06
CA HIS A 68 -16.59 8.75 1.34
C HIS A 68 -15.39 7.81 1.63
#